data_AF-A0A920N3K0-F1
#
_entry.id   AF-A0A920N3K0-F1
#
_cell.length_a   1.000
_cell.length_b   1.000
_cell.length_c   1.000
_cell.angle_alpha   90.00
_cell.angle_beta   90.00
_cell.angle_gamma   90.00
#
_symmetry.space_group_name_H-M   'P 1'
#
loop_
_entity.id
_entity.type
_entity.pdbx_description
1 polymer ?
#
loop_
_entity_poly.entity_id
_entity_poly.type
_entity_poly.pdbx_seq_one_letter_code
_entity_poly.pdbx_strand_id
1 'polypeptide(L)'
;MTKDYEVGSAASSSEHGAKAGGYPIRTPVIDLVEIGAGGGSIAWVDGGGVLRVGPQSAGAAPGPAAYGKGGREPTITDANLVLGRIDPQNFLGGELELDVESARTAIEERCASRLGMDVVEVAHGIVEIANAAMTGALRRISVQRGYDPRDFVLVGFGGAGPLHANRLADELEIPPHADPDESGNLLSHGTAVD
;
A
#
# COMPACT_ATOMS: atom_id res chain seq x y z
N MET A 1 -1.91 26.01 19.60
CA MET A 1 -2.96 26.38 18.62
C MET A 1 -3.75 25.11 18.35
N THR A 2 -4.94 25.00 18.93
CA THR A 2 -5.76 23.77 18.90
C THR A 2 -6.21 23.52 17.46
N LYS A 3 -5.87 22.35 16.89
CA LYS A 3 -6.39 21.95 15.58
C LYS A 3 -7.82 21.46 15.78
N ASP A 4 -8.79 22.20 15.25
CA ASP A 4 -10.18 21.77 15.22
C ASP A 4 -10.31 20.62 14.21
N TYR A 5 -10.73 19.45 14.68
CA TYR A 5 -11.01 18.29 13.84
C TYR A 5 -12.52 18.06 13.75
N GLU A 6 -12.99 17.81 12.54
CA GLU A 6 -14.38 17.49 12.22
C GLU A 6 -14.48 16.02 11.79
N VAL A 7 -15.46 15.28 12.31
CA VAL A 7 -15.77 13.90 11.90
C VAL A 7 -17.20 13.84 11.38
N GLY A 8 -17.42 13.08 10.30
CA GLY A 8 -18.76 12.78 9.76
C GLY A 8 -19.18 13.53 8.50
N SER A 9 -18.27 14.21 7.78
CA SER A 9 -18.61 14.84 6.49
C SER A 9 -18.55 13.81 5.36
N ALA A 10 -19.66 13.58 4.66
CA ALA A 10 -19.63 12.86 3.38
C ALA A 10 -18.83 13.71 2.38
N ALA A 11 -17.93 13.10 1.62
CA ALA A 11 -17.08 13.80 0.66
C ALA A 11 -17.93 14.56 -0.38
N SER A 12 -18.16 15.86 -0.16
CA SER A 12 -18.69 16.77 -1.18
C SER A 12 -17.59 17.72 -1.61
N SER A 13 -17.18 17.59 -2.87
CA SER A 13 -16.39 18.57 -3.58
C SER A 13 -17.21 19.83 -3.83
N SER A 14 -16.96 20.91 -3.10
CA SER A 14 -17.24 22.26 -3.59
C SER A 14 -16.18 23.25 -3.12
N GLU A 15 -15.47 23.81 -4.09
CA GLU A 15 -14.67 25.01 -3.94
C GLU A 15 -15.55 26.14 -3.39
N HIS A 16 -15.02 26.89 -2.43
CA HIS A 16 -15.65 28.02 -1.72
C HIS A 16 -16.56 27.66 -0.52
N GLY A 17 -15.96 27.61 0.68
CA GLY A 17 -16.47 28.32 1.86
C GLY A 17 -17.78 27.87 2.52
N ALA A 18 -18.37 26.72 2.18
CA ALA A 18 -19.53 26.18 2.89
C ALA A 18 -19.10 25.04 3.83
N LYS A 19 -19.05 25.32 5.13
CA LYS A 19 -18.73 24.34 6.18
C LYS A 19 -19.82 23.26 6.24
N ALA A 20 -19.48 22.05 5.79
CA ALA A 20 -20.37 20.90 5.83
C ALA A 20 -20.33 20.24 7.22
N GLY A 21 -21.17 20.74 8.13
CA GLY A 21 -21.87 19.97 9.17
C GLY A 21 -21.08 19.02 10.09
N GLY A 22 -19.76 19.15 10.21
CA GLY A 22 -18.97 18.33 11.13
C GLY A 22 -19.19 18.72 12.59
N TYR A 23 -19.16 17.73 13.49
CA TYR A 23 -19.14 18.00 14.93
C TYR A 23 -17.71 18.22 15.39
N PRO A 24 -17.39 19.32 16.10
CA PRO A 24 -16.06 19.56 16.62
C PRO A 24 -15.75 18.56 17.74
N ILE A 25 -14.72 17.75 17.56
CA ILE A 25 -14.25 16.81 18.58
C ILE A 25 -13.07 17.45 19.33
N ARG A 26 -13.16 17.49 20.67
CA ARG A 26 -12.12 18.06 21.57
C ARG A 26 -11.23 17.00 22.22
N THR A 27 -11.28 15.78 21.70
CA THR A 27 -10.49 14.62 22.15
C THR A 27 -9.20 14.54 21.32
N PRO A 28 -8.07 14.06 21.87
CA PRO A 28 -6.91 13.74 21.06
C PRO A 28 -7.31 12.77 19.94
N VAL A 29 -7.02 13.14 18.69
CA VAL A 29 -7.29 12.31 17.51
C VAL A 29 -5.99 11.90 16.84
N ILE A 30 -5.97 10.68 16.31
CA ILE A 30 -4.90 10.22 15.42
C ILE A 30 -5.22 10.76 14.02
N ASP A 31 -4.28 11.51 13.45
CA ASP A 31 -4.37 12.05 12.09
C ASP A 31 -3.92 10.98 11.08
N LEU A 32 -4.89 10.24 10.55
CA LEU A 32 -4.69 9.15 9.59
C LEU A 32 -4.91 9.66 8.15
N VAL A 33 -3.94 9.39 7.28
CA VAL A 33 -4.11 9.52 5.83
C VAL A 33 -3.99 8.16 5.18
N GLU A 34 -5.03 7.74 4.47
CA GLU A 34 -5.02 6.49 3.72
C GLU A 34 -4.42 6.72 2.33
N ILE A 35 -3.48 5.84 1.94
CA ILE A 35 -2.91 5.80 0.60
C ILE A 35 -3.51 4.57 -0.09
N GLY A 36 -4.24 4.78 -1.20
CA GLY A 36 -4.92 3.72 -1.97
C GLY A 36 -3.99 2.78 -2.75
N ALA A 37 -2.92 2.31 -2.12
CA ALA A 37 -1.94 1.37 -2.65
C ALA A 37 -1.68 0.28 -1.59
N GLY A 38 -2.72 -0.48 -1.23
CA GLY A 38 -2.59 -1.62 -0.33
C GLY A 38 -2.39 -2.93 -1.10
N GLY A 39 -2.09 -4.04 -0.44
CA GLY A 39 -1.86 -5.33 -1.11
C GLY A 39 -2.96 -5.74 -2.10
N GLY A 40 -4.22 -5.37 -1.83
CA GLY A 40 -5.36 -5.64 -2.71
C GLY A 40 -5.56 -4.66 -3.87
N SER A 41 -4.77 -3.59 -4.00
CA SER A 41 -4.91 -2.63 -5.11
C SER A 41 -4.70 -3.34 -6.45
N ILE A 42 -5.67 -3.15 -7.36
CA ILE A 42 -5.75 -3.89 -8.62
C ILE A 42 -4.83 -3.26 -9.67
N ALA A 43 -4.04 -4.10 -10.34
CA ALA A 43 -3.28 -3.74 -11.53
C ALA A 43 -4.15 -3.90 -12.79
N TRP A 44 -4.03 -2.96 -13.71
CA TRP A 44 -4.80 -2.96 -14.96
C TRP A 44 -4.05 -2.20 -16.06
N VAL A 45 -4.43 -2.44 -17.31
CA VAL A 45 -3.89 -1.73 -18.47
C VAL A 45 -4.96 -0.78 -18.99
N ASP A 46 -4.61 0.51 -19.07
CA ASP A 46 -5.53 1.53 -19.55
C ASP A 46 -5.74 1.50 -21.08
N GLY A 47 -6.68 2.31 -21.58
CA GLY A 47 -7.00 2.36 -23.01
C GLY A 47 -5.83 2.81 -23.90
N GLY A 48 -4.78 3.40 -23.30
CA GLY A 48 -3.55 3.80 -23.99
C GLY A 48 -2.44 2.74 -23.94
N GLY A 49 -2.69 1.57 -23.35
CA GLY A 49 -1.69 0.51 -23.20
C GLY A 49 -0.70 0.76 -22.06
N VAL A 50 -1.05 1.59 -21.08
CA VAL A 50 -0.19 1.89 -19.93
C VAL A 50 -0.62 1.07 -18.72
N LEU A 51 0.35 0.45 -18.04
CA LEU A 51 0.14 -0.25 -16.78
C LEU A 51 -0.21 0.75 -15.67
N ARG A 52 -1.27 0.45 -14.91
CA ARG A 52 -1.79 1.23 -13.79
C ARG A 52 -2.04 0.32 -12.60
N VAL A 53 -2.00 0.91 -11.39
CA VAL A 53 -2.32 0.22 -10.14
C VAL A 53 -3.26 1.11 -9.32
N GLY A 54 -4.37 0.53 -8.84
CA GLY A 54 -5.43 1.26 -8.15
C GLY A 54 -6.19 2.24 -9.06
N PRO A 55 -7.08 3.08 -8.47
CA PRO A 55 -7.45 3.12 -7.06
C PRO A 55 -8.36 1.95 -6.62
N GLN A 56 -8.87 1.14 -7.55
CA GLN A 56 -9.71 -0.02 -7.24
C GLN A 56 -8.93 -1.06 -6.43
N SER A 57 -9.65 -1.73 -5.52
CA SER A 57 -9.11 -2.79 -4.66
C SER A 57 -9.96 -4.05 -4.78
N ALA A 58 -9.30 -5.21 -4.75
CA ALA A 58 -9.94 -6.52 -4.71
C ALA A 58 -10.57 -6.84 -3.34
N GLY A 59 -10.30 -5.99 -2.32
CA GLY A 59 -10.78 -6.19 -0.96
C GLY A 59 -10.27 -7.49 -0.34
N ALA A 60 -11.04 -8.05 0.59
CA ALA A 60 -10.72 -9.32 1.25
C ALA A 60 -11.45 -10.53 0.65
N ALA A 61 -12.58 -10.30 -0.03
CA ALA A 61 -13.40 -11.32 -0.67
C ALA A 61 -13.96 -10.78 -2.00
N PRO A 62 -13.61 -11.35 -3.16
CA PRO A 62 -12.79 -12.55 -3.34
C PRO A 62 -11.30 -12.34 -3.00
N GLY A 63 -10.84 -11.08 -2.93
CA GLY A 63 -9.45 -10.74 -2.65
C GLY A 63 -8.51 -10.97 -3.84
N PRO A 64 -7.19 -10.84 -3.60
CA PRO A 64 -6.14 -11.21 -4.56
C PRO A 64 -6.34 -12.58 -5.19
N ALA A 65 -5.90 -12.77 -6.43
CA ALA A 65 -5.97 -14.06 -7.11
C ALA A 65 -5.19 -15.15 -6.34
N ALA A 66 -4.07 -14.76 -5.73
CA ALA A 66 -3.24 -15.55 -4.85
C ALA A 66 -3.99 -16.19 -3.67
N TYR A 67 -5.14 -15.66 -3.27
CA TYR A 67 -5.91 -16.23 -2.16
C TYR A 67 -6.67 -17.50 -2.56
N GLY A 68 -6.76 -17.83 -3.86
CA GLY A 68 -7.47 -19.02 -4.34
C GLY A 68 -8.99 -18.99 -4.14
N LYS A 69 -9.56 -17.82 -3.78
CA LYS A 69 -10.99 -17.63 -3.44
C LYS A 69 -11.83 -17.12 -4.62
N GLY A 70 -11.37 -17.37 -5.84
CA GLY A 70 -12.03 -16.92 -7.08
C GLY A 70 -11.71 -15.50 -7.52
N GLY A 71 -10.72 -14.84 -6.90
CA GLY A 71 -10.15 -13.58 -7.38
C GLY A 71 -9.49 -13.77 -8.74
N ARG A 72 -9.68 -12.82 -9.66
CA ARG A 72 -9.18 -12.89 -11.05
C ARG A 72 -8.52 -11.61 -11.55
N GLU A 73 -8.52 -10.57 -10.72
CA GLU A 73 -7.86 -9.32 -11.02
C GLU A 73 -6.48 -9.35 -10.33
N PRO A 74 -5.38 -9.03 -11.05
CA PRO A 74 -4.06 -9.03 -10.44
C PRO A 74 -3.94 -7.87 -9.46
N THR A 75 -3.23 -8.10 -8.35
CA THR A 75 -3.05 -7.13 -7.27
C THR A 75 -1.57 -6.96 -6.91
N ILE A 76 -1.28 -6.00 -6.02
CA ILE A 76 0.06 -5.82 -5.44
C ILE A 76 0.51 -7.10 -4.70
N THR A 77 -0.39 -7.79 -4.00
CA THR A 77 -0.09 -9.08 -3.34
C THR A 77 0.31 -10.14 -4.37
N ASP A 78 -0.43 -10.24 -5.49
CA ASP A 78 -0.13 -11.19 -6.56
C ASP A 78 1.26 -10.93 -7.16
N ALA A 79 1.59 -9.66 -7.41
CA ALA A 79 2.89 -9.28 -7.94
C ALA A 79 4.03 -9.61 -6.97
N ASN A 80 3.89 -9.29 -5.68
CA ASN A 80 4.91 -9.63 -4.68
C ASN A 80 5.08 -11.15 -4.52
N LEU A 81 4.00 -11.92 -4.64
CA LEU A 81 4.06 -13.39 -4.62
C LEU A 81 4.82 -13.94 -5.83
N VAL A 82 4.51 -13.47 -7.04
CA VAL A 82 5.20 -13.89 -8.28
C VAL A 82 6.69 -13.53 -8.25
N LEU A 83 7.06 -12.42 -7.62
CA LEU A 83 8.44 -12.01 -7.42
C LEU A 83 9.15 -12.79 -6.30
N GLY A 84 8.48 -13.73 -5.63
CA GLY A 84 9.05 -14.54 -4.55
C GLY A 84 9.32 -13.75 -3.26
N ARG A 85 8.63 -12.62 -3.06
CA ARG A 85 8.79 -11.76 -1.86
C ARG A 85 7.89 -12.19 -0.70
N ILE A 86 6.94 -13.09 -0.97
CA ILE A 86 6.02 -13.66 0.01
C ILE A 86 6.22 -15.17 -0.01
N ASP A 87 6.33 -15.78 1.16
CA ASP A 87 6.33 -17.23 1.31
C ASP A 87 4.89 -17.76 1.10
N PRO A 88 4.63 -18.56 0.05
CA PRO A 88 3.29 -19.07 -0.23
C PRO A 88 2.75 -20.00 0.86
N GLN A 89 3.62 -20.67 1.62
CA GLN A 89 3.21 -21.67 2.62
C GLN A 89 3.02 -21.07 4.02
N ASN A 90 3.56 -19.88 4.25
CA ASN A 90 3.58 -19.25 5.57
C ASN A 90 2.86 -17.89 5.62
N PHE A 91 1.95 -17.63 4.67
CA PHE A 91 1.18 -16.40 4.67
C PHE A 91 0.16 -16.38 5.83
N LEU A 92 0.05 -15.24 6.51
CA LEU A 92 -0.72 -15.10 7.76
C LEU A 92 -0.35 -16.16 8.82
N GLY A 93 0.93 -16.52 8.93
CA GLY A 93 1.39 -17.55 9.87
C GLY A 93 0.97 -18.97 9.48
N GLY A 94 0.68 -19.20 8.20
CA GLY A 94 0.26 -20.48 7.64
C GLY A 94 -1.26 -20.70 7.63
N GLU A 95 -2.07 -19.70 8.02
CA GLU A 95 -3.53 -19.78 7.96
C GLU A 95 -4.09 -19.79 6.53
N LEU A 96 -3.32 -19.28 5.57
CA LEU A 96 -3.70 -19.23 4.17
C LEU A 96 -2.50 -19.63 3.30
N GLU A 97 -2.62 -20.75 2.60
CA GLU A 97 -1.69 -21.10 1.54
C GLU A 97 -2.01 -20.30 0.28
N LEU A 98 -0.98 -19.67 -0.30
CA LEU A 98 -1.15 -18.82 -1.48
C LEU A 98 -0.95 -19.61 -2.78
N ASP A 99 -1.82 -19.35 -3.74
CA ASP A 99 -1.77 -19.92 -5.08
C ASP A 99 -0.94 -19.03 -6.02
N VAL A 100 0.33 -19.40 -6.19
CA VAL A 100 1.27 -18.72 -7.08
C VAL A 100 0.81 -18.77 -8.53
N GLU A 101 0.22 -19.87 -8.98
CA GLU A 101 -0.20 -20.03 -10.37
C GLU A 101 -1.44 -19.18 -10.69
N SER A 102 -2.38 -19.07 -9.76
CA SER A 102 -3.51 -18.12 -9.88
C SER A 102 -3.02 -16.67 -9.98
N ALA A 103 -2.00 -16.29 -9.19
CA ALA A 103 -1.39 -14.97 -9.28
C ALA A 103 -0.69 -14.73 -10.63
N ARG A 104 0.11 -15.69 -11.10
CA ARG A 104 0.78 -15.64 -12.42
C ARG A 104 -0.24 -15.50 -13.54
N THR A 105 -1.27 -16.34 -13.53
CA THR A 105 -2.34 -16.35 -14.55
C THR A 105 -3.09 -15.02 -14.59
N ALA A 106 -3.45 -14.46 -13.43
CA ALA A 106 -4.12 -13.16 -13.37
C ALA A 106 -3.27 -12.04 -13.98
N ILE A 107 -1.97 -12.00 -13.68
CA ILE A 107 -1.05 -11.01 -14.25
C ILE A 107 -0.90 -11.22 -15.77
N GLU A 108 -0.77 -12.47 -16.21
CA GLU A 108 -0.63 -12.83 -17.62
C GLU A 108 -1.83 -12.41 -18.46
N GLU A 109 -3.03 -12.81 -18.04
CA GLU A 109 -4.27 -12.59 -18.80
C GLU A 109 -4.68 -11.11 -18.83
N ARG A 110 -4.49 -10.39 -17.73
CA ARG A 110 -5.00 -9.02 -17.58
C ARG A 110 -4.00 -7.94 -17.97
N CYS A 111 -2.71 -8.21 -17.84
CA CYS A 111 -1.66 -7.22 -18.05
C CYS A 111 -0.62 -7.68 -19.07
N ALA A 112 0.09 -8.78 -18.82
CA ALA A 112 1.26 -9.16 -19.61
C ALA A 112 0.93 -9.42 -21.08
N SER A 113 -0.15 -10.15 -21.36
CA SER A 113 -0.62 -10.42 -22.73
C SER A 113 -0.98 -9.14 -23.50
N ARG A 114 -1.51 -8.12 -22.81
CA ARG A 114 -1.88 -6.84 -23.43
C ARG A 114 -0.69 -5.94 -23.70
N LEU A 115 0.33 -6.04 -22.85
CA LEU A 115 1.56 -5.26 -22.95
C LEU A 115 2.61 -5.94 -23.86
N GLY A 116 2.45 -7.23 -24.15
CA GLY A 116 3.44 -8.02 -24.87
C GLY A 116 4.74 -8.20 -24.08
N MET A 117 4.64 -8.33 -22.76
CA MET A 117 5.77 -8.40 -21.83
C MET A 117 5.76 -9.71 -21.04
N ASP A 118 6.89 -10.07 -20.42
CA ASP A 118 6.93 -11.22 -19.52
C ASP A 118 6.17 -10.96 -18.21
N VAL A 119 5.60 -12.01 -17.64
CA VAL A 119 4.80 -11.94 -16.39
C VAL A 119 5.63 -11.38 -15.23
N VAL A 120 6.90 -11.75 -15.13
CA VAL A 120 7.80 -11.29 -14.05
C VAL A 120 8.15 -9.81 -14.25
N GLU A 121 8.37 -9.37 -15.48
CA GLU A 121 8.61 -7.95 -15.80
C GLU A 121 7.39 -7.08 -15.43
N VAL A 122 6.19 -7.56 -15.75
CA VAL A 122 4.95 -6.87 -15.38
C VAL A 122 4.75 -6.87 -13.86
N ALA A 123 4.99 -7.99 -13.18
CA ALA A 123 4.91 -8.05 -11.72
C ALA A 123 5.87 -7.04 -11.07
N HIS A 124 7.09 -6.91 -11.57
CA HIS A 124 8.03 -5.89 -11.13
C HIS A 124 7.49 -4.47 -11.37
N GLY A 125 6.93 -4.21 -12.55
CA GLY A 125 6.28 -2.93 -12.88
C GLY A 125 5.12 -2.57 -11.95
N ILE A 126 4.28 -3.54 -11.58
CA ILE A 126 3.18 -3.35 -10.63
C ILE A 126 3.72 -2.83 -9.29
N VAL A 127 4.77 -3.47 -8.77
CA VAL A 127 5.35 -3.07 -7.48
C VAL A 127 6.01 -1.70 -7.55
N GLU A 128 6.73 -1.38 -8.64
CA GLU A 128 7.34 -0.05 -8.78
C GLU A 128 6.31 1.08 -8.91
N ILE A 129 5.20 0.84 -9.62
CA ILE A 129 4.10 1.81 -9.70
C ILE A 129 3.49 2.03 -8.31
N ALA A 130 3.29 0.95 -7.54
CA ALA A 130 2.80 1.04 -6.17
C ALA A 130 3.75 1.83 -5.26
N ASN A 131 5.06 1.54 -5.32
CA ASN A 131 6.08 2.24 -4.56
C ASN A 131 6.09 3.74 -4.89
N ALA A 132 6.08 4.10 -6.18
CA ALA A 132 6.06 5.49 -6.61
C ALA A 132 4.79 6.23 -6.12
N ALA A 133 3.64 5.56 -6.12
CA ALA A 133 2.39 6.13 -5.58
C ALA A 133 2.48 6.37 -4.06
N MET A 134 3.01 5.41 -3.31
CA MET A 134 3.22 5.50 -1.86
C MET A 134 4.21 6.62 -1.51
N THR A 135 5.39 6.65 -2.13
CA THR A 135 6.41 7.70 -1.95
C THR A 135 5.85 9.07 -2.27
N GLY A 136 5.15 9.20 -3.41
CA GLY A 136 4.53 10.45 -3.81
C GLY A 136 3.51 10.95 -2.79
N ALA A 137 2.71 10.04 -2.21
CA ALA A 137 1.76 10.39 -1.16
C ALA A 137 2.47 10.81 0.14
N LEU A 138 3.45 10.03 0.61
CA LEU A 138 4.25 10.36 1.80
C LEU A 138 4.91 11.73 1.67
N ARG A 139 5.58 12.00 0.53
CA ARG A 139 6.22 13.30 0.27
C ARG A 139 5.21 14.44 0.27
N ARG A 140 4.04 14.28 -0.38
CA ARG A 140 2.99 15.31 -0.37
C ARG A 140 2.48 15.60 1.04
N ILE A 141 2.19 14.57 1.82
CA ILE A 141 1.67 14.71 3.19
C ILE A 141 2.71 15.40 4.09
N SER A 142 3.97 14.99 4.00
CA SER A 142 5.06 15.60 4.78
C SER A 142 5.24 17.08 4.42
N VAL A 143 5.33 17.41 3.14
CA VAL A 143 5.51 18.80 2.68
C VAL A 143 4.31 19.69 3.02
N GLN A 144 3.08 19.20 2.86
CA GLN A 144 1.87 19.94 3.26
C GLN A 144 1.84 20.27 4.76
N ARG A 145 2.51 19.44 5.58
CA ARG A 145 2.63 19.64 7.02
C ARG A 145 3.90 20.40 7.41
N GLY A 146 4.76 20.78 6.46
CA GLY A 146 6.01 21.49 6.69
C GLY A 146 7.15 20.60 7.20
N TYR A 147 7.07 19.29 7.00
CA TYR A 147 8.07 18.31 7.43
C TYR A 147 8.95 17.86 6.27
N ASP A 148 10.25 17.74 6.52
CA ASP A 148 11.20 17.04 5.64
C ASP A 148 11.22 15.55 6.03
N PRO A 149 10.86 14.62 5.13
CA PRO A 149 10.88 13.18 5.43
C PRO A 149 12.21 12.66 5.99
N ARG A 150 13.33 13.29 5.64
CA ARG A 150 14.70 12.88 6.02
C ARG A 150 14.98 13.03 7.50
N ASP A 151 14.17 13.82 8.21
CA ASP A 151 14.27 14.02 9.65
C ASP A 151 13.47 12.97 10.45
N PHE A 152 12.91 11.95 9.80
CA PHE A 152 12.01 10.97 10.41
C PHE A 152 12.47 9.53 10.20
N VAL A 153 11.94 8.63 11.03
CA VAL A 153 12.02 7.17 10.86
C VAL A 153 10.79 6.70 10.10
N LEU A 154 10.98 5.79 9.13
CA LEU A 154 9.87 5.07 8.51
C LEU A 154 9.61 3.75 9.25
N VAL A 155 8.42 3.62 9.81
CA VAL A 155 7.97 2.36 10.44
C VAL A 155 7.00 1.65 9.50
N GLY A 156 7.44 0.54 8.90
CA GLY A 156 6.59 -0.33 8.08
C GLY A 156 5.77 -1.27 8.94
N PHE A 157 4.47 -1.05 9.05
CA PHE A 157 3.54 -1.92 9.79
C PHE A 157 2.46 -2.51 8.88
N GLY A 158 1.77 -3.55 9.37
CA GLY A 158 0.79 -4.31 8.59
C GLY A 158 1.42 -5.34 7.65
N GLY A 159 0.61 -6.24 7.09
CA GLY A 159 1.13 -7.41 6.35
C GLY A 159 1.95 -7.08 5.10
N ALA A 160 1.68 -5.95 4.44
CA ALA A 160 2.42 -5.51 3.26
C ALA A 160 3.45 -4.40 3.56
N GLY A 161 3.42 -3.79 4.75
CA GLY A 161 4.28 -2.64 5.08
C GLY A 161 5.78 -2.93 4.89
N PRO A 162 6.31 -4.00 5.50
CA PRO A 162 7.72 -4.37 5.35
C PRO A 162 8.15 -4.70 3.91
N LEU A 163 7.23 -5.12 3.04
CA LEU A 163 7.52 -5.46 1.63
C LEU A 163 7.91 -4.22 0.81
N HIS A 164 7.49 -3.03 1.24
CA HIS A 164 7.72 -1.77 0.55
C HIS A 164 8.64 -0.83 1.33
N ALA A 165 8.73 -0.98 2.67
CA ALA A 165 9.38 -0.03 3.58
C ALA A 165 10.80 0.38 3.16
N ASN A 166 11.69 -0.57 2.85
CA ASN A 166 13.07 -0.25 2.48
C ASN A 166 13.14 0.62 1.23
N ARG A 167 12.40 0.24 0.19
CA ARG A 167 12.35 1.00 -1.07
C ARG A 167 11.79 2.41 -0.86
N LEU A 168 10.75 2.54 -0.04
CA LEU A 168 10.16 3.85 0.30
C LEU A 168 11.13 4.72 1.10
N ALA A 169 11.85 4.14 2.07
CA ALA A 169 12.85 4.85 2.85
C ALA A 169 13.96 5.41 1.94
N ASP A 170 14.46 4.58 1.02
CA ASP A 170 15.47 4.98 0.04
C ASP A 170 14.98 6.14 -0.85
N GLU A 171 13.75 6.08 -1.39
CA GLU A 171 13.20 7.15 -2.25
C GLU A 171 12.90 8.47 -1.52
N LEU A 172 12.64 8.37 -0.21
CA LEU A 172 12.43 9.52 0.65
C LEU A 172 13.73 10.06 1.25
N GLU A 173 14.87 9.44 0.93
CA GLU A 173 16.19 9.74 1.51
C GLU A 173 16.20 9.65 3.04
N ILE A 174 15.37 8.76 3.60
CA ILE A 174 15.31 8.52 5.03
C ILE A 174 16.59 7.75 5.43
N PRO A 175 17.43 8.31 6.31
CA PRO A 175 18.68 7.67 6.67
C PRO A 175 18.43 6.32 7.37
N PRO A 176 19.27 5.30 7.10
CA PRO A 176 19.19 4.06 7.86
C PRO A 176 19.48 4.36 9.33
N HIS A 177 18.52 4.09 10.20
CA HIS A 177 18.73 4.28 11.64
C HIS A 177 19.70 3.22 12.15
N ALA A 178 20.93 3.65 12.43
CA ALA A 178 21.92 2.86 13.15
C ALA A 178 21.67 3.03 14.66
N ASP A 179 20.63 2.38 15.19
CA ASP A 179 20.60 2.07 16.61
C ASP A 179 20.91 0.57 16.79
N PRO A 180 22.16 0.21 17.14
CA PRO A 180 22.64 -1.17 17.13
C PRO A 180 22.00 -2.06 18.19
N ASP A 181 21.29 -1.51 19.18
CA ASP A 181 20.63 -2.30 20.24
C ASP A 181 19.22 -2.82 19.86
N GLU A 182 18.62 -2.35 18.76
CA GLU A 182 17.29 -2.83 18.29
C GLU A 182 17.26 -3.31 16.83
N SER A 183 18.38 -3.21 16.12
CA SER A 183 18.50 -3.58 14.68
C SER A 183 18.28 -5.07 14.37
N GLY A 184 17.99 -5.90 15.37
CA GLY A 184 17.67 -7.32 15.22
C GLY A 184 16.19 -7.65 15.02
N ASN A 185 15.26 -6.71 15.25
CA ASN A 185 13.81 -6.94 15.10
C ASN A 185 13.04 -5.62 14.95
N LEU A 186 12.89 -5.10 13.73
CA LEU A 186 11.69 -4.31 13.39
C LEU A 186 10.55 -5.26 12.97
N LEU A 187 10.45 -6.41 13.65
CA LEU A 187 9.41 -7.42 13.56
C LEU A 187 8.50 -7.27 14.80
N SER A 188 7.24 -6.91 14.55
CA SER A 188 6.07 -7.31 15.36
C SER A 188 6.12 -7.18 16.88
N HIS A 189 6.53 -6.04 17.44
CA HIS A 189 6.14 -5.66 18.81
C HIS A 189 5.47 -4.28 18.81
N GLY A 190 4.23 -4.26 18.34
CA GLY A 190 3.26 -3.22 18.65
C GLY A 190 2.28 -3.77 19.67
N THR A 191 2.64 -3.63 20.93
CA THR A 191 1.88 -3.91 22.14
C THR A 191 0.41 -3.49 22.06
N ALA A 192 -0.45 -4.36 22.62
CA ALA A 192 -1.71 -3.93 23.20
C ALA A 192 -1.47 -2.72 24.09
N VAL A 193 -2.15 -1.62 23.80
CA VAL A 193 -2.36 -0.54 24.76
C VAL A 193 -3.69 -0.80 25.44
N ASP A 194 -3.63 -1.03 26.74
CA ASP A 194 -4.77 -0.86 27.67
C ASP A 194 -5.33 0.57 27.59
#